data_AF-A0A955YED9-F1
#
_entry.id   AF-A0A955YED9-F1
#
_cell.length_a   1.000
_cell.length_b   1.000
_cell.length_c   1.000
_cell.angle_alpha   90.00
_cell.angle_beta   90.00
_cell.angle_gamma   90.00
#
_symmetry.space_group_name_H-M   'P 1'
#
loop_
_entity.id
_entity.type
_entity.pdbx_description
1 polymer ?
#
loop_
_entity_poly.entity_id
_entity_poly.type
_entity_poly.pdbx_seq_one_letter_code
_entity_poly.pdbx_strand_id
1 'polypeptide(L)'
;VMATSVYSLGVSASIGALFKSIQRGELPEVTQLIYQARENALELIRKEAQALGAERVIGNRLQIREIGSGLVEVVALGTAVRRGPEGMRPQTPQLIPQAVIVDKSSRKTDESVTGLGAPLGGPMARAQHAQNSAGARAVGLIVGLFTLLFTCCLSGLIPFLAQQ
;
A
#
# COMPACT_ATOMS: atom_id res chain seq x y z
N VAL A 1 -4.70 18.34 11.86
CA VAL A 1 -3.98 17.15 12.38
C VAL A 1 -3.19 16.55 11.25
N MET A 2 -2.04 15.97 11.58
CA MET A 2 -1.12 15.36 10.64
C MET A 2 -0.31 14.25 11.30
N ALA A 3 -0.21 13.11 10.63
CA ALA A 3 0.67 12.03 11.02
C ALA A 3 1.57 11.57 9.87
N THR A 4 2.74 11.04 10.20
CA THR A 4 3.65 10.40 9.24
C THR A 4 4.04 9.01 9.75
N SER A 5 4.25 8.09 8.82
CA SER A 5 4.66 6.71 9.07
C SER A 5 5.68 6.31 8.02
N VAL A 6 6.85 5.81 8.46
CA VAL A 6 7.94 5.41 7.56
C VAL A 6 8.19 3.91 7.71
N TYR A 7 8.20 3.19 6.60
CA TYR A 7 8.46 1.75 6.54
C TYR A 7 9.62 1.47 5.59
N SER A 8 10.42 0.45 5.92
CA SER A 8 11.46 -0.06 5.03
C SER A 8 10.92 -1.25 4.25
N LEU A 9 11.07 -1.22 2.93
CA LEU A 9 10.77 -2.35 2.05
C LEU A 9 11.66 -3.56 2.36
N GLY A 10 12.88 -3.34 2.88
CA GLY A 10 13.82 -4.40 3.23
C GLY A 10 14.48 -5.07 2.02
N VAL A 11 15.64 -5.68 2.25
CA VAL A 11 16.47 -6.31 1.19
C VAL A 11 15.79 -7.50 0.54
N SER A 12 14.99 -8.26 1.30
CA SER A 12 14.24 -9.42 0.80
C SER A 12 13.12 -9.03 -0.17
N ALA A 13 12.42 -7.92 0.09
CA ALA A 13 11.44 -7.40 -0.87
C ALA A 13 12.13 -6.86 -2.12
N SER A 14 13.31 -6.23 -2.00
CA SER A 14 14.08 -5.76 -3.16
C SER A 14 14.60 -6.91 -4.05
N ILE A 15 15.05 -8.01 -3.46
CA ILE A 15 15.50 -9.19 -4.20
C ILE A 15 14.30 -9.93 -4.81
N GLY A 16 13.25 -10.16 -4.03
CA GLY A 16 12.00 -10.77 -4.51
C GLY A 16 11.32 -9.93 -5.60
N ALA A 17 11.39 -8.60 -5.50
CA ALA A 17 10.95 -7.65 -6.51
C ALA A 17 11.70 -7.83 -7.81
N LEU A 18 13.03 -7.98 -7.77
CA LEU A 18 13.85 -8.12 -8.96
C LEU A 18 13.54 -9.44 -9.71
N PHE A 19 13.31 -10.53 -8.99
CA PHE A 19 12.94 -11.81 -9.59
C PHE A 19 11.48 -11.87 -10.06
N LYS A 20 10.53 -11.29 -9.31
CA LYS A 20 9.09 -11.26 -9.69
C LYS A 20 8.76 -10.19 -10.74
N SER A 21 9.49 -9.07 -10.80
CA SER A 21 9.28 -8.01 -11.81
C SER A 21 9.59 -8.49 -13.23
N ILE A 22 10.52 -9.44 -13.39
CA ILE A 22 10.80 -10.09 -14.67
C ILE A 22 9.61 -10.97 -15.11
N GLN A 23 8.83 -11.51 -14.17
CA GLN A 23 7.57 -12.23 -14.41
C GLN A 23 6.35 -11.33 -14.12
N ARG A 24 6.29 -10.14 -14.73
CA ARG A 24 5.09 -9.26 -14.84
C ARG A 24 4.01 -9.55 -13.78
N GLY A 25 4.18 -9.04 -12.56
CA GLY A 25 3.22 -9.27 -11.50
C GLY A 25 3.32 -8.24 -10.39
N GLU A 26 2.19 -8.00 -9.73
CA GLU A 26 2.11 -7.33 -8.44
C GLU A 26 3.05 -7.99 -7.43
N LEU A 27 3.62 -7.20 -6.52
CA LEU A 27 4.42 -7.67 -5.41
C LEU A 27 3.56 -7.66 -4.15
N PRO A 28 2.84 -8.75 -3.84
CA PRO A 28 1.86 -8.75 -2.75
C PRO A 28 2.49 -8.40 -1.40
N GLU A 29 3.76 -8.75 -1.18
CA GLU A 29 4.48 -8.41 0.05
C GLU A 29 4.73 -6.89 0.17
N VAL A 30 5.11 -6.24 -0.93
CA VAL A 30 5.30 -4.78 -0.98
C VAL A 30 3.96 -4.07 -0.88
N THR A 31 2.95 -4.54 -1.63
CA THR A 31 1.59 -4.03 -1.54
C THR A 31 1.08 -4.07 -0.10
N GLN A 32 1.22 -5.20 0.59
CA GLN A 32 0.78 -5.37 1.97
C GLN A 32 1.51 -4.43 2.93
N LEU A 33 2.82 -4.23 2.73
CA LEU A 33 3.60 -3.28 3.53
C LEU A 33 3.10 -1.84 3.36
N ILE A 34 2.75 -1.44 2.14
CA ILE A 34 2.14 -0.13 1.89
C ILE A 34 0.78 0.00 2.59
N TYR A 35 -0.05 -1.04 2.56
CA TYR A 35 -1.33 -1.06 3.30
C TYR A 35 -1.11 -0.89 4.80
N GLN A 36 -0.14 -1.61 5.39
CA GLN A 36 0.20 -1.50 6.81
C GLN A 36 0.70 -0.09 7.17
N ALA A 37 1.58 0.48 6.34
CA ALA A 37 2.09 1.83 6.55
C ALA A 37 0.97 2.88 6.53
N ARG A 38 0.00 2.72 5.63
CA ARG A 38 -1.17 3.59 5.53
C ARG A 38 -2.09 3.47 6.74
N GLU A 39 -2.37 2.25 7.18
CA GLU A 39 -3.20 2.01 8.36
C GLU A 39 -2.56 2.61 9.62
N ASN A 40 -1.24 2.44 9.77
CA ASN A 40 -0.51 3.04 10.88
C ASN A 40 -0.58 4.58 10.87
N ALA A 41 -0.38 5.21 9.71
CA ALA A 41 -0.52 6.67 9.59
C ALA A 41 -1.94 7.15 9.94
N LEU A 42 -2.97 6.40 9.54
CA LEU A 42 -4.37 6.69 9.87
C LEU A 42 -4.69 6.51 11.36
N GLU A 43 -4.12 5.52 12.02
CA GLU A 43 -4.29 5.36 13.46
C GLU A 43 -3.55 6.46 14.25
N LEU A 44 -2.38 6.88 13.79
CA LEU A 44 -1.62 7.99 14.39
C LEU A 44 -2.38 9.32 14.29
N ILE A 45 -2.93 9.67 13.11
CA ILE A 45 -3.71 10.91 12.96
C ILE A 45 -5.02 10.85 13.76
N ARG A 46 -5.60 9.65 13.94
CA ARG A 46 -6.77 9.44 14.82
C ARG A 46 -6.41 9.71 16.27
N LYS A 47 -5.29 9.16 16.76
CA LYS A 47 -4.79 9.40 18.13
C LYS A 47 -4.50 10.88 18.39
N GLU A 48 -3.85 11.55 17.44
CA GLU A 48 -3.60 13.00 17.52
C GLU A 48 -4.92 13.78 17.60
N ALA A 49 -5.90 13.47 16.75
CA ALA A 49 -7.21 14.11 16.78
C ALA A 49 -7.95 13.87 18.10
N GLN A 50 -7.85 12.66 18.67
CA GLN A 50 -8.42 12.33 19.98
C GLN A 50 -7.78 13.11 21.11
N ALA A 51 -6.45 13.30 21.07
CA ALA A 51 -5.74 14.12 22.04
C ALA A 51 -6.22 15.58 22.03
N LEU A 52 -6.71 16.07 20.88
CA LEU A 52 -7.34 17.40 20.73
C LEU A 52 -8.85 17.40 21.08
N GLY A 53 -9.38 16.28 21.56
CA GLY A 53 -10.81 16.11 21.88
C GLY A 53 -11.71 16.07 20.65
N ALA A 54 -11.19 15.81 19.46
CA ALA A 54 -12.02 15.62 18.28
C ALA A 54 -12.66 14.23 18.26
N GLU A 55 -13.85 14.15 17.69
CA GLU A 55 -14.57 12.87 17.54
C GLU A 55 -14.12 12.15 16.25
N ARG A 56 -13.77 12.92 15.22
CA ARG A 56 -13.48 12.41 13.88
C ARG A 56 -12.42 13.26 13.17
N VAL A 57 -11.83 12.70 12.13
CA VAL A 57 -11.02 13.43 11.15
C VAL A 57 -11.71 13.36 9.79
N ILE A 58 -11.86 14.50 9.11
CA ILE A 58 -12.47 14.61 7.78
C ILE A 58 -11.49 15.23 6.79
N GLY A 59 -11.78 15.06 5.50
CA GLY A 59 -10.94 15.62 4.43
C GLY A 59 -9.54 15.01 4.41
N ASN A 60 -9.42 13.72 4.77
CA ASN A 60 -8.14 13.04 4.83
C ASN A 60 -7.45 13.06 3.46
N ARG A 61 -6.22 13.55 3.43
CA ARG A 61 -5.31 13.49 2.30
C ARG A 61 -4.11 12.63 2.69
N LEU A 62 -3.91 11.56 1.93
CA LEU A 62 -2.78 10.65 2.09
C LEU A 62 -1.77 10.89 0.98
N GLN A 63 -0.51 11.00 1.33
CA GLN A 63 0.61 11.09 0.40
C GLN A 63 1.58 9.96 0.69
N ILE A 64 1.96 9.21 -0.36
CA ILE A 64 2.94 8.13 -0.28
C ILE A 64 4.13 8.56 -1.13
N ARG A 65 5.32 8.51 -0.54
CA ARG A 65 6.56 8.96 -1.19
C ARG A 65 7.69 8.03 -0.80
N GLU A 66 8.56 7.71 -1.75
CA GLU A 66 9.82 7.04 -1.44
C GLU A 66 10.85 8.12 -1.04
N ILE A 67 11.49 7.95 0.12
CA ILE A 67 12.48 8.90 0.64
C ILE A 67 13.93 8.48 0.30
N GLY A 68 14.07 7.37 -0.44
CA GLY A 68 15.34 6.77 -0.82
C GLY A 68 15.69 5.52 -0.01
N SER A 69 16.62 4.71 -0.52
CA SER A 69 17.09 3.46 0.11
C SER A 69 15.99 2.43 0.42
N GLY A 70 14.93 2.39 -0.39
CA GLY A 70 13.79 1.48 -0.15
C GLY A 70 12.97 1.84 1.08
N LEU A 71 12.99 3.11 1.51
CA LEU A 71 12.11 3.64 2.54
C LEU A 71 10.90 4.31 1.91
N VAL A 72 9.72 3.98 2.43
CA VAL A 72 8.46 4.61 2.02
C VAL A 72 7.87 5.38 3.19
N GLU A 73 7.60 6.65 2.95
CA GLU A 73 6.85 7.54 3.81
C GLU A 73 5.38 7.55 3.40
N VAL A 74 4.50 7.42 4.39
CA VAL A 74 3.07 7.69 4.27
C VAL A 74 2.70 8.82 5.20
N VAL A 75 2.29 9.94 4.63
CA VAL A 75 1.84 11.13 5.35
C VAL A 75 0.32 11.24 5.25
N ALA A 76 -0.34 11.38 6.39
CA ALA A 76 -1.77 11.64 6.51
C ALA A 76 -1.99 13.07 7.00
N LEU A 77 -2.84 13.83 6.32
CA LEU A 77 -3.31 15.15 6.76
C LEU A 77 -4.83 15.16 6.78
N GLY A 78 -5.41 15.89 7.72
CA GLY A 78 -6.86 16.04 7.80
C GLY A 78 -7.31 17.11 8.79
N THR A 79 -8.62 17.34 8.82
CA THR A 79 -9.28 18.28 9.71
C THR A 79 -9.94 17.53 10.85
N ALA A 80 -9.47 17.76 12.08
CA ALA A 80 -10.08 17.21 13.27
C ALA A 80 -11.37 17.97 13.59
N VAL A 81 -12.47 17.24 13.75
CA VAL A 81 -13.81 17.79 13.98
C VAL A 81 -14.50 17.13 15.16
N ARG A 82 -15.32 17.90 15.85
CA ARG A 82 -16.21 17.46 16.93
C ARG A 82 -17.59 18.08 16.68
N ARG A 83 -18.65 17.39 17.09
CA ARG A 83 -19.99 17.97 17.07
C ARG A 83 -20.04 19.23 17.93
N GLY A 84 -20.69 20.26 17.42
CA GLY A 84 -21.07 21.42 18.22
C GLY A 84 -22.16 21.03 19.23
N PRO A 85 -22.39 21.87 20.25
CA PRO A 85 -23.50 21.67 21.18
C PRO A 85 -24.85 21.65 20.42
N GLU A 86 -25.80 20.89 20.94
CA GLU A 86 -27.16 20.88 20.39
C GLU A 86 -27.77 22.28 20.38
N GLY A 87 -28.47 22.62 19.30
CA GLY A 87 -29.09 23.95 19.15
C GLY A 87 -28.13 25.08 18.76
N MET A 88 -26.88 24.77 18.34
CA MET A 88 -25.98 25.78 17.76
C MET A 88 -26.63 26.46 16.55
N ARG A 89 -26.83 27.78 16.65
CA ARG A 89 -27.37 28.64 15.58
C ARG A 89 -26.25 29.44 14.92
N PRO A 90 -26.39 29.81 13.64
CA PRO A 90 -25.51 30.80 13.01
C PRO A 90 -25.49 32.10 13.84
N GLN A 91 -24.34 32.77 13.92
CA GLN A 91 -24.24 34.04 14.65
C GLN A 91 -25.09 35.15 14.04
N THR A 92 -25.42 35.04 12.76
CA THR A 92 -26.26 36.02 12.05
C THR A 92 -27.33 35.31 11.20
N PRO A 93 -28.57 35.83 11.18
CA PRO A 93 -29.65 35.32 10.32
C PRO A 93 -29.37 35.43 8.81
N GLN A 94 -28.44 36.30 8.42
CA GLN A 94 -28.13 36.63 7.02
C GLN A 94 -27.21 35.62 6.34
N LEU A 95 -26.53 34.76 7.10
CA LEU A 95 -25.81 33.65 6.53
C LEU A 95 -26.83 32.56 6.20
N ILE A 96 -27.15 32.39 4.90
CA ILE A 96 -27.82 31.19 4.40
C ILE A 96 -27.06 30.02 5.02
N PRO A 97 -27.72 29.09 5.76
CA PRO A 97 -27.02 28.03 6.47
C PRO A 97 -26.09 27.31 5.49
N GLN A 98 -24.78 27.47 5.66
CA GLN A 98 -23.81 26.74 4.86
C GLN A 98 -24.13 25.27 5.07
N ALA A 99 -24.54 24.63 3.97
CA ALA A 99 -25.38 23.43 3.94
C ALA A 99 -25.18 22.52 5.16
N VAL A 100 -26.16 22.52 6.07
CA VAL A 100 -26.30 21.44 7.05
C VAL A 100 -26.83 20.24 6.28
N ILE A 101 -25.92 19.47 5.67
CA ILE A 101 -26.26 18.18 5.08
C ILE A 101 -26.54 17.25 6.27
N VAL A 102 -27.79 17.22 6.70
CA VAL A 102 -28.27 16.26 7.70
C VAL A 102 -28.28 14.91 7.01
N ASP A 103 -27.26 14.10 7.29
CA ASP A 103 -27.22 12.71 6.85
C ASP A 103 -28.29 11.90 7.62
N LYS A 104 -29.47 11.80 7.02
CA LYS A 104 -30.61 11.04 7.55
C LYS A 104 -30.31 9.54 7.63
N SER A 105 -29.31 9.03 6.91
CA SER A 105 -28.95 7.61 6.93
C SER A 105 -28.20 7.19 8.20
N SER A 106 -27.64 8.15 8.94
CA SER A 106 -26.97 7.92 10.22
C SER A 106 -27.90 7.89 11.43
N ARG A 107 -29.18 8.29 11.27
CA ARG A 107 -30.20 8.15 12.31
C ARG A 107 -30.73 6.71 12.29
N LYS A 108 -30.14 5.83 13.11
CA LYS A 108 -30.81 4.58 13.49
C LYS A 108 -32.10 4.92 14.25
N THR A 109 -33.22 4.83 13.55
CA THR A 109 -34.50 4.44 14.16
C THR A 109 -34.66 2.98 13.76
N ASP A 110 -34.90 2.11 14.74
CA ASP A 110 -34.87 0.65 14.59
C ASP A 110 -35.68 0.15 13.38
N GLU A 111 -34.99 -0.28 12.32
CA GLU A 111 -35.57 -1.11 11.27
C GLU A 111 -34.68 -2.34 11.05
N SER A 112 -35.34 -3.48 11.11
CA SER A 112 -34.82 -4.85 11.09
C SER A 112 -33.90 -5.15 9.92
N VAL A 113 -32.74 -5.70 10.25
CA VAL A 113 -31.79 -6.33 9.32
C VAL A 113 -32.49 -7.45 8.55
N THR A 114 -32.83 -7.19 7.28
CA THR A 114 -33.28 -8.20 6.33
C THR A 114 -32.52 -7.98 5.03
N GLY A 115 -31.27 -8.46 4.95
CA GLY A 115 -30.43 -8.21 3.77
C GLY A 115 -29.00 -8.74 3.82
N LEU A 116 -28.54 -9.33 4.93
CA LEU A 116 -27.31 -10.14 4.92
C LEU A 116 -27.64 -11.55 4.41
N GLY A 117 -27.68 -11.69 3.08
CA GLY A 117 -28.11 -12.95 2.47
C GLY A 117 -27.84 -13.05 0.98
N ALA A 118 -26.66 -12.63 0.51
CA ALA A 118 -26.16 -13.07 -0.79
C ALA A 118 -24.66 -13.40 -0.64
N PRO A 119 -24.25 -14.67 -0.73
CA PRO A 119 -22.86 -15.05 -0.75
C PRO A 119 -22.30 -14.67 -2.13
N LEU A 120 -21.39 -13.70 -2.19
CA LEU A 120 -20.53 -13.50 -3.37
C LEU A 120 -19.45 -14.59 -3.39
N GLY A 121 -19.91 -15.84 -3.45
CA GLY A 121 -19.15 -17.00 -3.88
C GLY A 121 -19.51 -17.29 -5.33
N GLY A 122 -18.75 -16.72 -6.26
CA GLY A 122 -18.76 -17.06 -7.68
C GLY A 122 -17.31 -17.07 -8.19
N PRO A 123 -16.86 -18.13 -8.89
CA PRO A 123 -15.44 -18.40 -9.06
C PRO A 123 -14.81 -17.48 -10.10
N MET A 124 -13.87 -16.64 -9.69
CA MET A 124 -12.86 -16.10 -10.61
C MET A 124 -11.87 -17.20 -10.97
N ALA A 125 -12.31 -18.12 -11.82
CA ALA A 125 -11.50 -19.20 -12.37
C ALA A 125 -11.53 -19.13 -13.90
N ARG A 126 -10.77 -18.20 -14.49
CA ARG A 126 -10.18 -18.33 -15.84
C ARG A 126 -9.39 -17.08 -16.24
N ALA A 127 -8.09 -17.10 -15.97
CA ALA A 127 -7.07 -16.45 -16.79
C ALA A 127 -5.66 -16.91 -16.36
N GLN A 128 -5.46 -18.21 -16.15
CA GLN A 128 -4.12 -18.81 -16.09
C GLN A 128 -4.04 -19.73 -17.30
N HIS A 129 -3.36 -19.27 -18.36
CA HIS A 129 -2.63 -20.07 -19.36
C HIS A 129 -2.49 -19.25 -20.65
N ALA A 130 -1.47 -18.39 -20.70
CA ALA A 130 -0.78 -18.04 -21.95
C ALA A 130 0.41 -17.12 -21.64
N GLN A 131 1.57 -17.65 -21.22
CA GLN A 131 2.92 -17.16 -21.62
C GLN A 131 4.10 -17.86 -20.93
N ASN A 132 4.09 -19.19 -20.79
CA ASN A 132 5.27 -19.94 -20.33
C ASN A 132 6.02 -20.54 -21.54
N SER A 133 6.84 -19.75 -22.23
CA SER A 133 7.87 -20.30 -23.13
C SER A 133 9.01 -19.34 -23.48
N ALA A 134 8.80 -18.02 -23.39
CA ALA A 134 9.84 -17.03 -23.73
C ALA A 134 10.80 -16.73 -22.57
N GLY A 135 10.29 -16.58 -21.33
CA GLY A 135 11.10 -16.18 -20.18
C GLY A 135 12.08 -17.26 -19.69
N ALA A 136 11.68 -18.53 -19.72
CA ALA A 136 12.52 -19.64 -19.26
C ALA A 136 13.77 -19.85 -20.14
N ARG A 137 13.68 -19.56 -21.44
CA ARG A 137 14.82 -19.70 -22.37
C ARG A 137 15.86 -18.60 -22.18
N ALA A 138 15.43 -17.38 -21.88
CA ALA A 138 16.33 -16.26 -21.62
C ALA A 138 17.14 -16.44 -20.33
N VAL A 139 16.50 -16.91 -19.25
CA VAL A 139 17.18 -17.17 -17.98
C VAL A 139 18.18 -18.32 -18.11
N GLY A 140 17.83 -19.40 -18.82
CA GLY A 140 18.75 -20.51 -19.09
C GLY A 140 19.98 -20.10 -19.89
N LEU A 141 19.83 -19.19 -20.86
CA LEU A 141 20.95 -18.65 -21.65
C LEU A 141 21.90 -17.80 -20.81
N ILE A 142 21.37 -16.95 -19.93
CA ILE A 142 22.17 -16.08 -19.07
C ILE A 142 22.93 -16.89 -18.03
N VAL A 143 22.26 -17.85 -17.36
CA VAL A 143 22.91 -18.74 -16.38
C VAL A 143 23.96 -19.59 -17.07
N GLY A 144 23.66 -20.16 -18.24
CA GLY A 144 24.59 -20.95 -19.05
C GLY A 144 25.84 -20.15 -19.45
N LEU A 145 25.67 -18.92 -19.95
CA LEU A 145 26.77 -18.03 -20.32
C LEU A 145 27.65 -17.70 -19.12
N PHE A 146 27.05 -17.44 -17.96
CA PHE A 146 27.79 -17.11 -16.74
C PHE A 146 28.59 -18.30 -16.21
N THR A 147 28.01 -19.51 -16.21
CA THR A 147 28.73 -20.74 -15.86
C THR A 147 29.85 -21.06 -16.84
N LEU A 148 29.65 -20.82 -18.15
CA LEU A 148 30.67 -21.06 -19.17
C LEU A 148 31.85 -20.09 -19.02
N LEU A 149 31.57 -18.80 -18.83
CA LEU A 149 32.60 -17.78 -18.59
C LEU A 149 33.38 -18.06 -17.31
N PHE A 150 32.69 -18.42 -16.22
CA PHE A 150 33.35 -18.75 -14.95
C PHE A 150 34.23 -20.00 -15.05
N THR A 151 33.76 -21.04 -15.75
CA THR A 151 34.52 -22.28 -15.96
C THR A 151 35.73 -22.08 -16.88
N CYS A 152 35.61 -21.25 -17.92
CA CYS A 152 36.73 -20.87 -18.79
C CYS A 152 37.78 -20.03 -18.06
N CYS A 153 37.37 -19.07 -17.22
CA CYS A 153 38.31 -18.29 -16.41
C CYS A 153 39.05 -19.17 -15.40
N LEU A 154 38.37 -20.13 -14.79
CA LEU A 154 38.98 -21.02 -13.79
C LEU A 154 39.96 -22.02 -14.42
N SER A 155 39.66 -22.52 -15.63
CA SER A 155 40.54 -23.44 -16.36
C SER A 155 41.69 -22.75 -17.10
N GLY A 156 41.56 -21.47 -17.47
CA GLY A 156 42.63 -20.66 -18.06
C GLY A 156 43.67 -20.12 -17.07
N LEU A 157 43.32 -19.99 -15.77
CA LEU A 157 44.23 -19.48 -14.75
C LEU A 157 45.23 -20.54 -14.24
N ILE A 158 44.87 -21.82 -14.31
CA ILE A 158 45.67 -22.94 -13.81
C ILE A 158 46.95 -23.18 -14.63
N PRO A 159 46.97 -23.16 -15.98
CA PRO A 159 48.20 -23.36 -16.74
C PRO A 159 49.16 -22.16 -16.71
N PHE A 160 48.71 -20.96 -16.36
CA PHE A 160 49.56 -19.76 -16.29
C PHE A 160 50.40 -19.71 -15.00
N LEU A 161 49.92 -20.28 -13.89
CA LEU A 161 50.67 -20.38 -12.64
C LEU A 161 51.60 -21.61 -12.57
N ALA A 162 51.52 -22.53 -13.55
CA ALA A 162 52.41 -23.68 -13.65
C ALA A 162 53.67 -23.42 -14.51
N GLN A 163 53.84 -22.20 -15.01
CA GLN A 163 54.96 -21.82 -15.90
C GLN A 163 55.82 -20.64 -15.36
N GLN A 164 55.67 -20.27 -14.08
CA GLN A 164 56.61 -19.41 -13.35
C GLN A 164 57.37 -20.22 -12.29
#